data_AF-A0A952S5G6-F1
#
_entry.id   AF-A0A952S5G6-F1
#
_cell.length_a   1.000
_cell.length_b   1.000
_cell.length_c   1.000
_cell.angle_alpha   90.00
_cell.angle_beta   90.00
_cell.angle_gamma   90.00
#
_symmetry.space_group_name_H-M   'P 1'
#
loop_
_entity.id
_entity.type
_entity.pdbx_description
1 polymer ?
#
loop_
_entity_poly.entity_id
_entity_poly.type
_entity_poly.pdbx_seq_one_letter_code
_entity_poly.pdbx_strand_id
1 'polypeptide(L)'
;MLNWLKQFKAEKNTPADTRPLKRGEIKGVLISLAEKEMPGFEFLDYRNTFYNFQRIRNLGKYSVSELFHIGFSLKGRAFSCSVASRLNPNLIHDRWYNVGLLNPHRDIITIKKRTGIIPIEEAYYYHNGMLETCVNTANQIFTDLKKYGLPFFEEQYRQMLQNPTIQVGFRYLENLNEKEVLELKQAINEDLKTGKGLLFAHPLCIDLKRTLQAVRGESREFRKCLPGAALEFLRFYCAVYEGAESKTL
;
A
#
# COMPACT_ATOMS: atom_id res chain seq x y z
N MET A 1 5.52 -30.02 -2.13
CA MET A 1 5.47 -28.73 -1.39
C MET A 1 4.10 -28.54 -0.72
N LEU A 2 3.64 -29.52 0.10
CA LEU A 2 2.26 -29.54 0.65
C LEU A 2 2.15 -30.13 2.07
N ASN A 3 3.26 -30.52 2.70
CA ASN A 3 3.24 -31.30 3.94
C ASN A 3 3.24 -30.44 5.21
N TRP A 4 3.74 -29.21 5.13
CA TRP A 4 3.93 -28.34 6.30
C TRP A 4 2.66 -27.57 6.71
N LEU A 5 1.83 -27.16 5.73
CA LEU A 5 0.50 -26.56 5.97
C LEU A 5 -0.45 -27.50 6.73
N LYS A 6 -0.27 -28.82 6.58
CA LYS A 6 -1.06 -29.83 7.30
C LYS A 6 -0.63 -29.97 8.76
N GLN A 7 0.64 -29.72 9.10
CA GLN A 7 1.13 -29.75 10.49
C GLN A 7 0.55 -28.59 11.30
N PHE A 8 0.47 -27.38 10.73
CA PHE A 8 -0.07 -26.20 11.43
C PHE A 8 -1.57 -26.30 11.78
N LYS A 9 -2.35 -27.11 11.05
CA LYS A 9 -3.78 -27.30 11.32
C LYS A 9 -4.06 -28.29 12.45
N ALA A 10 -3.09 -29.10 12.87
CA ALA A 10 -3.27 -30.18 13.86
C ALA A 10 -3.03 -29.76 15.32
N GLU A 11 -2.48 -28.57 15.58
CA GLU A 11 -1.96 -28.17 16.89
C GLU A 11 -2.96 -27.39 17.75
N LYS A 12 -4.06 -28.02 18.16
CA LYS A 12 -4.90 -27.46 19.25
C LYS A 12 -4.66 -28.10 20.63
N ASN A 13 -3.82 -29.14 20.74
CA ASN A 13 -3.53 -29.85 21.99
C ASN A 13 -2.04 -30.18 22.21
N THR A 14 -1.12 -29.51 21.51
CA THR A 14 0.33 -29.73 21.66
C THR A 14 0.92 -28.74 22.67
N PRO A 15 1.85 -29.14 23.56
CA PRO A 15 2.63 -28.18 24.36
C PRO A 15 3.26 -27.12 23.46
N ALA A 16 3.37 -25.89 23.96
CA ALA A 16 3.96 -24.78 23.21
C ALA A 16 5.38 -25.16 22.72
N ASP A 17 5.61 -25.08 21.41
CA ASP A 17 6.93 -25.32 20.82
C ASP A 17 7.84 -24.12 21.11
N THR A 18 8.58 -24.22 22.22
CA THR A 18 9.47 -23.16 22.71
C THR A 18 10.84 -23.16 22.05
N ARG A 19 11.07 -23.93 20.98
CA ARG A 19 12.40 -23.95 20.35
C ARG A 19 12.74 -22.61 19.67
N PRO A 20 14.02 -22.34 19.39
CA PRO A 20 14.41 -21.24 18.52
C PRO A 20 13.76 -21.35 17.12
N LEU A 21 13.27 -20.23 16.60
CA LEU A 21 12.74 -20.14 15.25
C LEU A 21 13.84 -20.49 14.23
N LYS A 22 13.56 -21.41 13.29
CA LYS A 22 14.51 -21.75 12.23
C LYS A 22 14.50 -20.70 11.12
N ARG A 23 15.64 -20.52 10.45
CA ARG A 23 15.75 -19.58 9.32
C ARG A 23 14.72 -19.93 8.24
N GLY A 24 13.95 -18.94 7.82
CA GLY A 24 12.93 -19.08 6.77
C GLY A 24 11.58 -19.63 7.24
N GLU A 25 11.49 -20.17 8.46
CA GLU A 25 10.26 -20.75 9.01
C GLU A 25 9.13 -19.72 9.15
N ILE A 26 9.48 -18.47 9.50
CA ILE A 26 8.51 -17.38 9.65
C ILE A 26 7.72 -17.12 8.36
N LYS A 27 8.30 -17.35 7.17
CA LYS A 27 7.61 -17.14 5.90
C LYS A 27 6.34 -17.98 5.84
N GLY A 28 6.43 -19.25 6.20
CA GLY A 28 5.30 -20.15 6.14
C GLY A 28 4.24 -19.83 7.20
N VAL A 29 4.66 -19.37 8.39
CA VAL A 29 3.73 -18.86 9.42
C VAL A 29 2.92 -17.67 8.89
N LEU A 30 3.60 -16.69 8.30
CA LEU A 30 2.95 -15.48 7.78
C LEU A 30 1.99 -15.81 6.62
N ILE A 31 2.38 -16.68 5.69
CA ILE A 31 1.51 -17.12 4.58
C ILE A 31 0.27 -17.84 5.12
N SER A 32 0.44 -18.78 6.05
CA SER A 32 -0.68 -19.54 6.63
C SER A 32 -1.65 -18.64 7.39
N LEU A 33 -1.14 -17.63 8.10
CA LEU A 33 -1.97 -16.64 8.79
C LEU A 33 -2.66 -15.70 7.81
N ALA A 34 -2.02 -15.27 6.73
CA ALA A 34 -2.66 -14.46 5.69
C ALA A 34 -3.83 -15.19 5.03
N GLU A 35 -3.63 -16.45 4.62
CA GLU A 35 -4.68 -17.29 4.04
C GLU A 35 -5.89 -17.44 4.97
N LYS A 36 -5.64 -17.54 6.28
CA LYS A 36 -6.68 -17.73 7.29
C LYS A 36 -7.39 -16.43 7.66
N GLU A 37 -6.64 -15.37 7.90
CA GLU A 37 -7.12 -14.16 8.57
C GLU A 37 -7.41 -13.00 7.60
N MET A 38 -6.84 -13.04 6.38
CA MET A 38 -6.94 -11.97 5.38
C MET A 38 -7.37 -12.53 4.01
N PRO A 39 -8.60 -13.08 3.90
CA PRO A 39 -9.05 -13.70 2.66
C PRO A 39 -8.99 -12.73 1.47
N GLY A 40 -8.51 -13.23 0.33
CA GLY A 40 -8.28 -12.45 -0.89
C GLY A 40 -6.94 -11.74 -0.95
N PHE A 41 -6.13 -11.76 0.12
CA PHE A 41 -4.72 -11.36 0.04
C PHE A 41 -3.84 -12.57 -0.24
N GLU A 42 -3.01 -12.46 -1.26
CA GLU A 42 -2.05 -13.49 -1.67
C GLU A 42 -0.62 -13.05 -1.38
N PHE A 43 0.27 -14.01 -1.15
CA PHE A 43 1.70 -13.71 -1.00
C PHE A 43 2.27 -13.30 -2.36
N LEU A 44 2.76 -12.06 -2.44
CA LEU A 44 3.33 -11.48 -3.66
C LEU A 44 4.81 -11.85 -3.81
N ASP A 45 5.65 -11.36 -2.90
CA ASP A 45 7.08 -11.63 -2.92
C ASP A 45 7.74 -11.40 -1.54
N TYR A 46 9.02 -11.76 -1.46
CA TYR A 46 9.90 -11.33 -0.37
C TYR A 46 10.96 -10.40 -0.95
N ARG A 47 10.90 -9.12 -0.61
CA ARG A 47 11.80 -8.10 -1.18
C ARG A 47 12.23 -7.13 -0.10
N ASN A 48 13.51 -6.78 -0.10
CA ASN A 48 14.10 -5.78 0.79
C ASN A 48 13.74 -5.97 2.29
N THR A 49 13.78 -7.22 2.77
CA THR A 49 13.43 -7.64 4.14
C THR A 49 11.96 -7.58 4.54
N PHE A 50 11.03 -7.45 3.57
CA PHE A 50 9.59 -7.50 3.79
C PHE A 50 8.95 -8.70 3.08
N TYR A 51 8.00 -9.32 3.76
CA TYR A 51 7.01 -10.22 3.17
C TYR A 51 5.83 -9.39 2.70
N ASN A 52 5.56 -9.42 1.40
CA ASN A 52 4.54 -8.58 0.77
C ASN A 52 3.32 -9.43 0.41
N PHE A 53 2.13 -8.92 0.73
CA PHE A 53 0.87 -9.54 0.40
C PHE A 53 -0.01 -8.56 -0.35
N GLN A 54 -0.78 -9.04 -1.31
CA GLN A 54 -1.57 -8.20 -2.20
C GLN A 54 -2.98 -8.74 -2.40
N ARG A 55 -3.95 -7.82 -2.42
CA ARG A 55 -5.30 -8.01 -2.95
C ARG A 55 -5.53 -6.99 -4.05
N ILE A 56 -6.05 -7.41 -5.19
CA ILE A 56 -6.40 -6.51 -6.29
C ILE A 56 -7.91 -6.31 -6.30
N ARG A 57 -8.34 -5.05 -6.37
CA ARG A 57 -9.76 -4.67 -6.54
C ARG A 57 -9.95 -3.86 -7.80
N ASN A 58 -11.12 -4.00 -8.41
CA ASN A 58 -11.50 -3.20 -9.57
C ASN A 58 -12.15 -1.89 -9.11
N LEU A 59 -11.77 -0.78 -9.72
CA LEU A 59 -12.35 0.55 -9.56
C LEU A 59 -12.73 1.07 -10.96
N GLY A 60 -13.92 0.71 -11.42
CA GLY A 60 -14.31 0.95 -12.81
C GLY A 60 -13.36 0.25 -13.78
N LYS A 61 -12.72 1.01 -14.67
CA LYS A 61 -11.71 0.52 -15.62
C LYS A 61 -10.29 0.42 -15.04
N TYR A 62 -10.09 0.86 -13.80
CA TYR A 62 -8.78 0.86 -13.13
C TYR A 62 -8.69 -0.27 -12.11
N SER A 63 -7.46 -0.63 -11.75
CA SER A 63 -7.18 -1.59 -10.69
C SER A 63 -6.52 -0.89 -9.51
N VAL A 64 -6.95 -1.24 -8.30
CA VAL A 64 -6.34 -0.82 -7.04
C VAL A 64 -5.61 -2.02 -6.45
N SER A 65 -4.32 -1.83 -6.16
CA SER A 65 -3.51 -2.78 -5.41
C SER A 65 -3.54 -2.44 -3.93
N GLU A 66 -4.24 -3.24 -3.14
CA GLU A 66 -4.18 -3.17 -1.68
C GLU A 66 -3.09 -4.12 -1.19
N LEU A 67 -2.19 -3.60 -0.37
CA LEU A 67 -0.97 -4.27 0.04
C LEU A 67 -0.83 -4.20 1.55
N PHE A 68 -0.33 -5.27 2.15
CA PHE A 68 0.30 -5.17 3.46
C PHE A 68 1.70 -5.79 3.43
N HIS A 69 2.59 -5.17 4.18
CA HIS A 69 4.01 -5.49 4.22
C HIS A 69 4.36 -5.86 5.66
N ILE A 70 5.05 -6.99 5.85
CA ILE A 70 5.51 -7.42 7.17
C ILE A 70 7.03 -7.51 7.13
N GLY A 71 7.70 -6.60 7.85
CA GLY A 71 9.13 -6.64 8.08
C GLY A 71 9.43 -7.55 9.26
N PHE A 72 10.47 -8.38 9.15
CA PHE A 72 10.88 -9.29 10.22
C PHE A 72 12.39 -9.27 10.42
N SER A 73 12.83 -9.13 11.67
CA SER A 73 14.24 -9.21 12.05
C SER A 73 14.44 -10.13 13.24
N LEU A 74 14.97 -11.34 12.98
CA LEU A 74 15.31 -12.29 14.04
C LEU A 74 16.36 -11.71 15.01
N LYS A 75 17.37 -11.02 14.47
CA LYS A 75 18.42 -10.34 15.27
C LYS A 75 17.86 -9.15 16.03
N GLY A 76 17.03 -8.34 15.36
CA GLY A 76 16.40 -7.14 15.92
C GLY A 76 15.25 -7.45 16.89
N ARG A 77 14.83 -8.72 16.98
CA ARG A 77 13.77 -9.18 17.89
C ARG A 77 12.43 -8.46 17.68
N ALA A 78 12.15 -8.10 16.44
CA ALA A 78 11.03 -7.24 16.09
C ALA A 78 10.44 -7.54 14.71
N PHE A 79 9.15 -7.23 14.60
CA PHE A 79 8.43 -7.07 13.35
C PHE A 79 7.95 -5.62 13.19
N SER A 80 7.81 -5.20 11.95
CA SER A 80 7.06 -4.01 11.55
C SER A 80 5.97 -4.40 10.57
N CYS A 81 4.89 -3.61 10.51
CA CYS A 81 3.82 -3.87 9.56
C CYS A 81 3.21 -2.58 9.03
N SER A 82 3.01 -2.51 7.72
CA SER A 82 2.38 -1.39 7.06
C SER A 82 1.35 -1.84 6.04
N VAL A 83 0.43 -0.94 5.71
CA VAL A 83 -0.64 -1.13 4.73
C VAL A 83 -0.59 -0.03 3.68
N ALA A 84 -0.84 -0.38 2.42
CA ALA A 84 -0.86 0.56 1.31
C ALA A 84 -2.00 0.29 0.34
N SER A 85 -2.61 1.33 -0.19
CA SER A 85 -3.60 1.24 -1.28
C SER A 85 -3.05 2.02 -2.47
N ARG A 86 -2.79 1.35 -3.59
CA ARG A 86 -2.06 1.92 -4.73
C ARG A 86 -2.87 1.83 -6.01
N LEU A 87 -3.13 2.98 -6.62
CA LEU A 87 -3.66 3.07 -7.99
C LEU A 87 -2.54 2.99 -9.02
N ASN A 88 -1.39 3.61 -8.75
CA ASN A 88 -0.28 3.63 -9.68
C ASN A 88 0.51 2.31 -9.61
N PRO A 89 0.54 1.50 -10.69
CA PRO A 89 1.24 0.22 -10.70
C PRO A 89 2.75 0.35 -10.45
N ASN A 90 3.35 1.49 -10.81
CA ASN A 90 4.77 1.75 -10.60
C ASN A 90 5.11 1.94 -9.10
N LEU A 91 4.11 2.08 -8.23
CA LEU A 91 4.29 2.27 -6.78
C LEU A 91 4.03 1.00 -5.96
N ILE A 92 3.71 -0.14 -6.58
CA ILE A 92 3.40 -1.40 -5.85
C ILE A 92 4.56 -1.83 -4.95
N HIS A 93 5.80 -1.64 -5.42
CA HIS A 93 7.00 -1.98 -4.66
C HIS A 93 7.64 -0.79 -3.93
N ASP A 94 6.98 0.36 -3.96
CA ASP A 94 7.47 1.56 -3.29
C ASP A 94 7.19 1.49 -1.77
N ARG A 95 8.23 1.79 -0.99
CA ARG A 95 8.26 1.67 0.47
C ARG A 95 8.22 3.01 1.17
N TRP A 96 8.23 4.13 0.45
CA TRP A 96 8.09 5.43 1.09
C TRP A 96 6.74 5.50 1.82
N TYR A 97 6.77 5.86 3.10
CA TYR A 97 5.58 6.25 3.84
C TYR A 97 5.10 7.61 3.32
N ASN A 98 3.79 7.89 3.45
CA ASN A 98 3.15 9.15 3.02
C ASN A 98 3.08 9.38 1.51
N VAL A 99 2.47 8.43 0.79
CA VAL A 99 2.34 8.54 -0.66
C VAL A 99 0.91 9.00 -0.97
N GLY A 100 0.71 10.29 -0.74
CA GLY A 100 -0.39 11.05 -1.31
C GLY A 100 -1.83 10.57 -1.05
N LEU A 101 -2.75 11.17 -1.79
CA LEU A 101 -4.18 10.92 -1.68
C LEU A 101 -4.59 9.63 -2.41
N LEU A 102 -3.95 9.32 -3.54
CA LEU A 102 -4.34 8.19 -4.41
C LEU A 102 -3.56 6.91 -4.11
N ASN A 103 -2.39 7.03 -3.48
CA ASN A 103 -1.48 5.91 -3.27
C ASN A 103 -1.05 5.72 -1.80
N PRO A 104 -1.93 5.93 -0.80
CA PRO A 104 -1.51 6.06 0.60
C PRO A 104 -0.80 4.82 1.12
N HIS A 105 0.18 5.04 1.99
CA HIS A 105 0.95 4.00 2.68
C HIS A 105 1.20 4.43 4.13
N ARG A 106 0.80 3.59 5.09
CA ARG A 106 0.87 3.88 6.52
C ARG A 106 1.29 2.68 7.33
N ASP A 107 2.03 2.92 8.40
CA ASP A 107 2.34 1.92 9.40
C ASP A 107 1.08 1.55 10.21
N ILE A 108 0.88 0.27 10.49
CA ILE A 108 -0.35 -0.21 11.14
C ILE A 108 -0.48 0.29 12.58
N ILE A 109 0.63 0.47 13.28
CA ILE A 109 0.66 0.98 14.66
C ILE A 109 0.27 2.46 14.65
N THR A 110 0.72 3.24 13.66
CA THR A 110 0.28 4.64 13.51
C THR A 110 -1.23 4.76 13.27
N ILE A 111 -1.81 3.84 12.49
CA ILE A 111 -3.27 3.79 12.29
C ILE A 111 -3.97 3.42 13.60
N LYS A 112 -3.51 2.38 14.29
CA LYS A 112 -4.04 1.91 15.57
C LYS A 112 -4.01 2.98 16.67
N LYS A 113 -2.89 3.70 16.79
CA LYS A 113 -2.68 4.74 17.81
C LYS A 113 -3.21 6.11 17.40
N ARG A 114 -3.57 6.29 16.12
CA ARG A 114 -4.04 7.56 15.53
C ARG A 114 -3.04 8.71 15.69
N THR A 115 -1.75 8.39 15.72
CA THR A 115 -0.65 9.35 15.83
C THR A 115 0.57 8.83 15.08
N GLY A 116 1.35 9.75 14.50
CA GLY A 116 2.65 9.44 13.93
C GLY A 116 3.81 9.56 14.93
N ILE A 117 3.53 10.02 16.15
CA ILE A 117 4.51 10.17 17.23
C ILE A 117 4.32 9.01 18.19
N ILE A 118 5.20 8.01 18.11
CA ILE A 118 5.11 6.76 18.86
C ILE A 118 6.46 6.52 19.56
N PRO A 119 6.48 6.23 20.87
CA PRO A 119 7.69 5.79 21.56
C PRO A 119 8.27 4.54 20.90
N ILE A 120 9.61 4.40 20.90
CA ILE A 120 10.26 3.31 20.17
C ILE A 120 9.82 1.92 20.66
N GLU A 121 9.52 1.80 21.95
CA GLU A 121 9.06 0.57 22.62
C GLU A 121 7.66 0.13 22.15
N GLU A 122 6.91 1.04 21.54
CA GLU A 122 5.58 0.77 20.98
C GLU A 122 5.59 0.78 19.45
N ALA A 123 6.71 1.15 18.82
CA ALA A 123 6.83 1.31 17.38
C ALA A 123 7.00 -0.02 16.62
N TYR A 124 7.15 -1.14 17.33
CA TYR A 124 7.35 -2.45 16.74
C TYR A 124 6.60 -3.53 17.51
N TYR A 125 6.43 -4.68 16.87
CA TYR A 125 5.95 -5.90 17.51
C TYR A 125 7.14 -6.78 17.91
N TYR A 126 7.38 -6.94 19.20
CA TYR A 126 8.58 -7.61 19.69
C TYR A 126 8.40 -9.13 19.87
N HIS A 127 9.51 -9.87 19.76
CA HIS A 127 9.58 -11.30 20.01
C HIS A 127 10.93 -11.66 20.67
N ASN A 128 11.05 -12.82 21.32
CA ASN A 128 12.33 -13.21 21.95
C ASN A 128 13.20 -14.13 21.07
N GLY A 129 12.68 -14.55 19.91
CA GLY A 129 13.38 -15.39 18.93
C GLY A 129 12.97 -16.87 19.01
N MET A 130 12.18 -17.23 20.02
CA MET A 130 11.53 -18.53 20.12
C MET A 130 10.31 -18.59 19.21
N LEU A 131 10.06 -19.76 18.61
CA LEU A 131 8.99 -20.00 17.65
C LEU A 131 7.64 -19.52 18.20
N GLU A 132 7.28 -19.95 19.40
CA GLU A 132 6.04 -19.54 20.07
C GLU A 132 5.87 -18.01 20.08
N THR A 133 6.88 -17.26 20.52
CA THR A 133 6.77 -15.80 20.56
C THR A 133 6.64 -15.21 19.17
N CYS A 134 7.39 -15.69 18.18
CA CYS A 134 7.28 -15.22 16.80
C CYS A 134 5.89 -15.48 16.22
N VAL A 135 5.29 -16.64 16.51
CA VAL A 135 3.93 -17.01 16.08
C VAL A 135 2.89 -16.14 16.78
N ASN A 136 3.01 -15.92 18.09
CA ASN A 136 2.10 -15.07 18.84
C ASN A 136 2.15 -13.61 18.37
N THR A 137 3.36 -13.09 18.14
CA THR A 137 3.58 -11.75 17.60
C THR A 137 3.00 -11.63 16.18
N ALA A 138 3.18 -12.64 15.33
CA ALA A 138 2.54 -12.67 14.01
C ALA A 138 1.00 -12.67 14.11
N ASN A 139 0.41 -13.47 14.99
CA ASN A 139 -1.04 -13.47 15.23
C ASN A 139 -1.55 -12.10 15.69
N GLN A 140 -0.77 -11.38 16.52
CA GLN A 140 -1.11 -10.02 16.93
C GLN A 140 -1.12 -9.05 15.74
N ILE A 141 -0.14 -9.15 14.84
CA ILE A 141 -0.09 -8.35 13.60
C ILE A 141 -1.35 -8.62 12.76
N PHE A 142 -1.72 -9.88 12.54
CA PHE A 142 -2.94 -10.21 11.78
C PHE A 142 -4.23 -9.76 12.48
N THR A 143 -4.26 -9.74 13.82
CA THR A 143 -5.37 -9.16 14.58
C THR A 143 -5.47 -7.66 14.34
N ASP A 144 -4.35 -6.93 14.36
CA ASP A 144 -4.31 -5.50 14.08
C ASP A 144 -4.62 -5.20 12.60
N LEU A 145 -4.17 -6.02 11.65
CA LEU A 145 -4.53 -5.90 10.23
C LEU A 145 -6.02 -6.05 10.01
N LYS A 146 -6.68 -7.04 10.63
CA LYS A 146 -8.14 -7.16 10.55
C LYS A 146 -8.85 -5.96 11.17
N LYS A 147 -8.39 -5.50 12.33
CA LYS A 147 -9.07 -4.45 13.09
C LYS A 147 -8.84 -3.04 12.52
N TYR A 148 -7.68 -2.77 11.92
CA TYR A 148 -7.28 -1.43 11.49
C TYR A 148 -6.87 -1.37 10.02
N GLY A 149 -6.27 -2.42 9.47
CA GLY A 149 -5.86 -2.50 8.07
C GLY A 149 -7.04 -2.66 7.11
N LEU A 150 -7.97 -3.59 7.39
CA LEU A 150 -9.18 -3.75 6.57
C LEU A 150 -10.02 -2.47 6.53
N PRO A 151 -10.35 -1.80 7.66
CA PRO A 151 -11.03 -0.51 7.61
C PRO A 151 -10.26 0.57 6.84
N PHE A 152 -8.93 0.57 6.90
CA PHE A 152 -8.12 1.49 6.10
C PHE A 152 -8.34 1.25 4.60
N PHE A 153 -8.28 -0.01 4.14
CA PHE A 153 -8.52 -0.34 2.73
C PHE A 153 -9.93 0.02 2.27
N GLU A 154 -10.95 -0.33 3.06
CA GLU A 154 -12.35 0.01 2.71
C GLU A 154 -12.59 1.52 2.68
N GLU A 155 -11.99 2.27 3.60
CA GLU A 155 -12.09 3.73 3.58
C GLU A 155 -11.42 4.32 2.34
N GLN A 156 -10.22 3.85 1.97
CA GLN A 156 -9.54 4.33 0.77
C GLN A 156 -10.33 3.98 -0.49
N TYR A 157 -10.83 2.75 -0.60
CA TYR A 157 -11.64 2.33 -1.73
C TYR A 157 -12.92 3.16 -1.86
N ARG A 158 -13.61 3.40 -0.74
CA ARG A 158 -14.80 4.26 -0.68
C ARG A 158 -14.50 5.69 -1.08
N GLN A 159 -13.40 6.27 -0.60
CA GLN A 159 -12.97 7.61 -1.01
C GLN A 159 -12.71 7.68 -2.51
N MET A 160 -12.00 6.70 -3.07
CA MET A 160 -11.73 6.66 -4.50
C MET A 160 -13.03 6.57 -5.33
N LEU A 161 -14.03 5.85 -4.84
CA LEU A 161 -15.31 5.67 -5.54
C LEU A 161 -16.25 6.88 -5.41
N GLN A 162 -16.30 7.52 -4.23
CA GLN A 162 -17.38 8.44 -3.88
C GLN A 162 -16.93 9.89 -3.69
N ASN A 163 -15.64 10.17 -3.46
CA ASN A 163 -15.21 11.53 -3.18
C ASN A 163 -15.37 12.41 -4.44
N PRO A 164 -16.17 13.50 -4.39
CA PRO A 164 -16.45 14.32 -5.57
C PRO A 164 -15.20 14.91 -6.21
N THR A 165 -14.21 15.29 -5.40
CA THR A 165 -12.93 15.85 -5.87
C THR A 165 -12.09 14.81 -6.59
N ILE A 166 -12.01 13.59 -6.06
CA ILE A 166 -11.31 12.49 -6.72
C ILE A 166 -12.00 12.12 -8.04
N GLN A 167 -13.33 12.09 -8.05
CA GLN A 167 -14.12 11.82 -9.25
C GLN A 167 -13.95 12.91 -10.33
N VAL A 168 -13.83 14.18 -9.94
CA VAL A 168 -13.44 15.26 -10.85
C VAL A 168 -12.05 15.01 -11.44
N GLY A 169 -11.09 14.54 -10.63
CA GLY A 169 -9.75 14.18 -11.09
C GLY A 169 -9.76 13.07 -12.14
N PHE A 170 -10.52 12.00 -11.93
CA PHE A 170 -10.66 10.93 -12.93
C PHE A 170 -11.29 11.44 -14.23
N ARG A 171 -12.39 12.20 -14.16
CA ARG A 171 -13.03 12.78 -15.36
C ARG A 171 -12.11 13.71 -16.13
N TYR A 172 -11.26 14.48 -15.43
CA TYR A 172 -10.27 15.32 -16.07
C TYR A 172 -9.32 14.47 -16.95
N LEU A 173 -8.81 13.35 -16.41
CA LEU A 173 -7.90 12.46 -17.14
C LEU A 173 -8.55 11.84 -18.38
N GLU A 174 -9.84 11.53 -18.32
CA GLU A 174 -10.59 10.96 -19.45
C GLU A 174 -10.75 11.92 -20.64
N ASN A 175 -10.61 13.22 -20.39
CA ASN A 175 -10.70 14.25 -21.43
C ASN A 175 -9.35 14.60 -22.07
N LEU A 176 -8.25 14.01 -21.58
CA LEU A 176 -6.92 14.22 -22.18
C LEU A 176 -6.83 13.49 -23.52
N ASN A 177 -6.36 14.20 -24.55
CA ASN A 177 -6.10 13.63 -25.86
C ASN A 177 -4.72 12.95 -25.94
N GLU A 178 -4.48 12.16 -27.00
CA GLU A 178 -3.23 11.40 -27.17
C GLU A 178 -1.98 12.29 -27.17
N LYS A 179 -2.06 13.47 -27.78
CA LYS A 179 -0.94 14.42 -27.82
C LYS A 179 -0.58 14.93 -26.42
N GLU A 180 -1.59 15.31 -25.63
CA GLU A 180 -1.39 15.74 -24.25
C GLU A 180 -0.79 14.64 -23.37
N VAL A 181 -1.20 13.39 -23.59
CA VAL A 181 -0.63 12.23 -22.89
C VAL A 181 0.85 12.03 -23.26
N LEU A 182 1.20 12.16 -24.54
CA LEU A 182 2.59 12.01 -25.00
C LEU A 182 3.50 13.12 -24.45
N GLU A 183 3.05 14.37 -24.48
CA GLU A 183 3.78 15.51 -23.90
C GLU A 183 3.96 15.33 -22.39
N LEU A 184 2.91 14.89 -21.69
CA LEU A 184 2.96 14.60 -20.26
C LEU A 184 3.96 13.48 -19.93
N LYS A 185 3.99 12.40 -20.72
CA LYS A 185 4.97 11.30 -20.56
C LYS A 185 6.41 11.82 -20.69
N GLN A 186 6.68 12.66 -21.68
CA GLN A 186 8.01 13.27 -21.86
C GLN A 186 8.39 14.13 -20.65
N ALA A 187 7.48 14.99 -20.20
CA ALA A 187 7.69 15.85 -19.03
C ALA A 187 7.92 15.05 -17.75
N ILE A 188 7.18 13.96 -17.52
CA ILE A 188 7.38 13.06 -16.36
C ILE A 188 8.77 12.44 -16.42
N ASN A 189 9.20 11.94 -17.58
CA ASN A 189 10.50 11.31 -17.75
C ASN A 189 11.66 12.30 -17.53
N GLU A 190 11.52 13.54 -17.98
CA GLU A 190 12.49 14.61 -17.72
C GLU A 190 12.53 15.01 -16.25
N ASP A 191 11.37 15.11 -15.59
CA ASP A 191 11.27 15.40 -14.16
C ASP A 191 11.96 14.29 -13.33
N LEU A 192 11.73 13.02 -13.68
CA LEU A 192 12.37 11.88 -13.03
C LEU A 192 13.90 11.85 -13.22
N LYS A 193 14.38 12.23 -14.42
CA LYS A 193 15.82 12.29 -14.71
C LYS A 193 16.51 13.46 -14.00
N THR A 194 15.86 14.61 -13.93
CA THR A 194 16.48 15.84 -13.43
C THR A 194 16.26 16.07 -11.94
N GLY A 195 15.18 15.52 -11.36
CA GLY A 195 14.78 15.72 -9.97
C GLY A 195 14.37 17.16 -9.64
N LYS A 196 14.17 18.02 -10.65
CA LYS A 196 13.97 19.47 -10.47
C LYS A 196 12.54 19.87 -10.13
N GLY A 197 11.59 18.94 -10.09
CA GLY A 197 10.18 19.23 -9.78
C GLY A 197 9.50 20.06 -10.87
N LEU A 198 9.95 19.96 -12.12
CA LEU A 198 9.43 20.70 -13.27
C LEU A 198 7.94 20.40 -13.51
N LEU A 199 7.51 19.20 -13.12
CA LEU A 199 6.13 18.74 -13.31
C LEU A 199 5.11 19.57 -12.51
N PHE A 200 5.52 20.25 -11.42
CA PHE A 200 4.64 21.18 -10.68
C PHE A 200 4.30 22.44 -11.47
N ALA A 201 5.16 22.85 -12.40
CA ALA A 201 4.95 24.00 -13.27
C ALA A 201 4.27 23.61 -14.60
N HIS A 202 4.05 22.31 -14.85
CA HIS A 202 3.45 21.84 -16.09
C HIS A 202 2.00 22.37 -16.24
N PRO A 203 1.58 22.84 -17.42
CA PRO A 203 0.23 23.39 -17.64
C PRO A 203 -0.90 22.46 -17.18
N LEU A 204 -0.84 21.17 -17.54
CA LEU A 204 -1.83 20.17 -17.11
C LEU A 204 -1.87 19.99 -15.59
N CYS A 205 -0.73 20.13 -14.90
CA CYS A 205 -0.68 20.01 -13.44
C CYS A 205 -1.31 21.22 -12.77
N ILE A 206 -1.04 22.42 -13.30
CA ILE A 206 -1.64 23.67 -12.83
C ILE A 206 -3.16 23.65 -13.03
N ASP A 207 -3.61 23.21 -14.21
CA ASP A 207 -5.03 23.20 -14.56
C ASP A 207 -5.80 22.13 -13.78
N LEU A 208 -5.27 20.91 -13.68
CA LEU A 208 -5.86 19.87 -12.83
C LEU A 208 -5.91 20.33 -11.36
N LYS A 209 -4.85 20.94 -10.83
CA LYS A 209 -4.87 21.48 -9.46
C LYS A 209 -6.01 22.49 -9.27
N ARG A 210 -6.18 23.43 -10.19
CA ARG A 210 -7.28 24.42 -10.14
C ARG A 210 -8.64 23.72 -10.19
N THR A 211 -8.78 22.74 -11.06
CA THR A 211 -10.00 21.94 -11.24
C THR A 211 -10.36 21.19 -9.96
N LEU A 212 -9.40 20.54 -9.30
CA LEU A 212 -9.60 19.88 -8.01
C LEU A 212 -9.97 20.88 -6.90
N GLN A 213 -9.31 22.04 -6.87
CA GLN A 213 -9.55 23.08 -5.85
C GLN A 213 -10.91 23.79 -6.00
N ALA A 214 -11.49 23.78 -7.20
CA ALA A 214 -12.81 24.37 -7.46
C ALA A 214 -13.96 23.59 -6.79
N VAL A 215 -13.72 22.34 -6.39
CA VAL A 215 -14.72 21.51 -5.71
C VAL A 215 -15.01 22.07 -4.29
N ARG A 216 -16.29 22.38 -4.05
CA ARG A 216 -16.77 22.92 -2.77
C ARG A 216 -17.07 21.80 -1.77
N GLY A 217 -17.01 22.11 -0.49
CA GLY A 217 -17.39 21.20 0.60
C GLY A 217 -16.26 20.36 1.20
N GLU A 218 -15.07 20.39 0.62
CA GLU A 218 -13.91 19.67 1.17
C GLU A 218 -13.31 20.37 2.41
N SER A 219 -12.79 19.56 3.34
CA SER A 219 -12.11 20.05 4.53
C SER A 219 -10.82 20.80 4.20
N ARG A 220 -10.36 21.65 5.13
CA ARG A 220 -9.09 22.37 4.98
C ARG A 220 -7.92 21.41 4.87
N GLU A 221 -7.95 20.33 5.64
CA GLU A 221 -6.92 19.29 5.68
C GLU A 221 -6.84 18.56 4.34
N PHE A 222 -7.99 18.18 3.77
CA PHE A 222 -8.05 17.54 2.46
C PHE A 222 -7.53 18.48 1.35
N ARG A 223 -7.93 19.75 1.39
CA ARG A 223 -7.48 20.77 0.42
C ARG A 223 -5.97 20.98 0.38
N LYS A 224 -5.28 20.82 1.52
CA LYS A 224 -3.81 20.89 1.58
C LYS A 224 -3.13 19.78 0.78
N CYS A 225 -3.79 18.65 0.58
CA CYS A 225 -3.25 17.52 -0.17
C CYS A 225 -3.43 17.66 -1.70
N LEU A 226 -4.33 18.53 -2.18
CA LEU A 226 -4.69 18.63 -3.59
C LEU A 226 -3.55 18.99 -4.55
N PRO A 227 -2.57 19.85 -4.19
CA PRO A 227 -1.42 20.09 -5.07
C PRO A 227 -0.61 18.82 -5.35
N GLY A 228 -0.44 17.96 -4.34
CA GLY A 228 0.19 16.65 -4.51
C GLY A 228 -0.70 15.66 -5.26
N ALA A 229 -2.00 15.70 -5.01
CA ALA A 229 -2.97 14.82 -5.69
C ALA A 229 -3.01 15.06 -7.20
N ALA A 230 -2.92 16.31 -7.68
CA ALA A 230 -2.87 16.61 -9.11
C ALA A 230 -1.68 15.90 -9.79
N LEU A 231 -0.51 15.94 -9.15
CA LEU A 231 0.67 15.22 -9.61
C LEU A 231 0.46 13.71 -9.64
N GLU A 232 -0.17 13.16 -8.58
CA GLU A 232 -0.47 11.74 -8.51
C GLU A 232 -1.41 11.27 -9.61
N PHE A 233 -2.47 12.03 -9.91
CA PHE A 233 -3.40 11.71 -11.00
C PHE A 233 -2.69 11.63 -12.34
N LEU A 234 -1.86 12.62 -12.66
CA LEU A 234 -1.13 12.66 -13.94
C LEU A 234 -0.12 11.51 -14.05
N ARG A 235 0.67 11.26 -12.99
CA ARG A 235 1.63 10.14 -12.94
C ARG A 235 0.93 8.78 -13.02
N PHE A 236 -0.22 8.64 -12.37
CA PHE A 236 -1.05 7.45 -12.46
C PHE A 236 -1.53 7.21 -13.90
N TYR A 237 -2.08 8.24 -14.54
CA TYR A 237 -2.67 8.10 -15.87
C TYR A 237 -1.64 7.64 -16.91
N CYS A 238 -0.44 8.24 -16.90
CA CYS A 238 0.64 7.80 -17.78
C CYS A 238 1.07 6.35 -17.53
N ALA A 239 1.20 5.95 -16.26
CA ALA A 239 1.59 4.58 -15.91
C ALA A 239 0.57 3.53 -16.39
N VAL A 240 -0.74 3.85 -16.33
CA VAL A 240 -1.79 2.96 -16.86
C VAL A 240 -1.77 2.91 -18.38
N TYR A 241 -1.55 4.06 -19.03
CA TYR A 241 -1.49 4.15 -20.49
C TYR A 241 -0.32 3.33 -21.08
N GLU A 242 0.84 3.33 -20.44
CA GLU A 242 1.99 2.49 -20.83
C GLU A 242 1.70 0.98 -20.71
N GLY A 243 0.97 0.58 -19.66
CA GLY A 243 0.56 -0.80 -19.46
C GLY A 243 -0.47 -1.30 -20.47
N ALA A 244 -1.25 -0.39 -21.06
CA ALA A 244 -2.18 -0.71 -22.15
C ALA A 244 -1.46 -0.91 -23.48
N GLU A 245 -0.52 -0.03 -23.83
CA GLU A 245 0.27 -0.14 -25.06
C GLU A 245 1.13 -1.42 -25.09
N SER A 246 1.70 -1.81 -23.94
CA SER A 246 2.54 -3.02 -23.80
C SER A 246 1.79 -4.35 -23.96
N LYS A 247 0.45 -4.34 -23.96
CA LYS A 247 -0.39 -5.54 -24.18
C LYS A 247 -0.89 -5.67 -25.62
N THR A 248 -0.47 -4.76 -26.51
CA THR A 248 -0.92 -4.68 -27.92
C THR A 248 0.18 -5.07 -28.92
N LEU A 249 1.29 -5.63 -28.44
CA LEU A 249 2.39 -6.23 -29.22
C LEU A 249 2.51 -7.71 -28.87
#